data_AF-A0A024U9U7-F1
#
_entry.id   AF-A0A024U9U7-F1
#
_cell.length_a   1.000
_cell.length_b   1.000
_cell.length_c   1.000
_cell.angle_alpha   90.00
_cell.angle_beta   90.00
_cell.angle_gamma   90.00
#
_symmetry.space_group_name_H-M   'P 1'
#
loop_
_entity.id
_entity.type
_entity.pdbx_description
1 polymer ?
#
loop_
_entity_poly.entity_id
_entity_poly.type
_entity_poly.pdbx_seq_one_letter_code
_entity_poly.pdbx_strand_id
1 'polypeptide(L)'
;MLFYSIPCGFGLLVIYLFEITPFTGKDCTSCASQPFAAVAVVFVVFGFALCSFCYCLTYLFLDGASSQTYVIMVNMFLGVVLMTISQVLDVIETTTEINKSLKFIWRLSPLFNLGNALNNLSFQSLLNGLFSSTSSKSSFDMDVTGWEIAYLAVEAVVFPAIAIGIDYALSFPKIKALIAKDPFVMDGPATVDDDVKAEENRVASGAANDHAVVIKNLRKVYKGGKVGLKDLSVALPKGECFGYLGINGAGKTSTMKILTGDSLATSGSAMLGGFDILSQQLEVRRLIGYCPQFDALIDLLTVREHLELFAAIKGVPKQFVNDTVMKKMDQMNLNDFEHKLAGTLSGGNKRKLSVAIAMIGSPPIIFLDEPSTGMDPVSRRFMWDVIADISTRSKESTILLTTHSMEECEALCSRVGIMVGGALSCLGSIQHLKNRFGDGLMMHVRVAPVLSADVDRMMSESSSFAGMSTLTKERLAETCAGLGKPHRAEQIHMDHATGYVLAESLARNDSIRVHDFCAWWLSEDRFDAMAAYLGQSFGEPNVLLLERQNDVSRFKLVGAKHSLALSNVFSLIERAKRDLNIKEYTVSQTTLEQIFNNFAAQQTQEKGVARGVEKLAGIDDNYHAMHT
;
A
#
# COMPACT_ATOMS: atom_id res chain seq x y z
N MET A 1 -13.71 -25.17 -17.89
CA MET A 1 -14.67 -26.01 -18.64
C MET A 1 -14.89 -25.56 -20.07
N LEU A 2 -15.40 -24.35 -20.31
CA LEU A 2 -15.70 -23.88 -21.67
C LEU A 2 -14.45 -23.80 -22.58
N PHE A 3 -13.29 -23.45 -22.00
CA PHE A 3 -12.01 -23.52 -22.70
C PHE A 3 -11.49 -24.94 -22.96
N TYR A 4 -11.92 -25.95 -22.17
CA TYR A 4 -11.51 -27.34 -22.34
C TYR A 4 -12.39 -28.08 -23.36
N SER A 5 -13.67 -27.72 -23.47
CA SER A 5 -14.60 -28.36 -24.42
C SER A 5 -14.18 -28.19 -25.88
N ILE A 6 -13.49 -27.08 -26.22
CA ILE A 6 -13.00 -26.84 -27.59
C ILE A 6 -11.88 -27.83 -27.96
N PRO A 7 -10.75 -27.94 -27.22
CA PRO A 7 -9.74 -28.98 -27.45
C PRO A 7 -10.29 -30.40 -27.36
N CYS A 8 -11.20 -30.68 -26.42
CA CYS A 8 -11.83 -31.99 -26.26
C CYS A 8 -12.62 -32.38 -27.53
N GLY A 9 -13.46 -31.48 -28.03
CA GLY A 9 -14.23 -31.70 -29.26
C GLY A 9 -13.34 -31.89 -30.48
N PHE A 10 -12.28 -31.08 -30.61
CA PHE A 10 -11.30 -31.23 -31.68
C PHE A 10 -10.56 -32.56 -31.59
N GLY A 11 -10.13 -32.98 -30.39
CA GLY A 11 -9.45 -34.26 -30.17
C GLY A 11 -10.31 -35.46 -30.57
N LEU A 12 -11.59 -35.49 -30.17
CA LEU A 12 -12.52 -36.54 -30.56
C LEU A 12 -12.81 -36.55 -32.07
N LEU A 13 -12.92 -35.36 -32.68
CA LEU A 13 -13.12 -35.21 -34.13
C LEU A 13 -11.90 -35.73 -34.91
N VAL A 14 -10.67 -35.42 -34.46
CA VAL A 14 -9.44 -35.95 -35.05
C VAL A 14 -9.41 -37.48 -34.94
N ILE A 15 -9.68 -38.05 -33.75
CA ILE A 15 -9.72 -39.51 -33.57
C ILE A 15 -10.72 -40.16 -34.52
N TYR A 16 -11.89 -39.54 -34.71
CA TYR A 16 -12.94 -40.03 -35.61
C TYR A 16 -12.56 -39.92 -37.11
N LEU A 17 -11.95 -38.80 -37.52
CA LEU A 17 -11.58 -38.53 -38.91
C LEU A 17 -10.37 -39.35 -39.38
N PHE A 18 -9.39 -39.57 -38.51
CA PHE A 18 -8.19 -40.36 -38.82
C PHE A 18 -8.43 -41.88 -38.70
N GLU A 19 -9.65 -42.30 -38.37
CA GLU A 19 -10.08 -43.72 -38.30
C GLU A 19 -9.11 -44.61 -37.53
N ILE A 20 -8.64 -44.12 -36.37
CA ILE A 20 -7.72 -44.88 -35.53
C ILE A 20 -8.45 -46.13 -35.04
N THR A 21 -8.11 -47.29 -35.60
CA THR A 21 -8.92 -48.52 -35.51
C THR A 21 -9.19 -49.00 -34.07
N PRO A 22 -8.23 -48.97 -33.11
CA PRO A 22 -8.48 -49.34 -31.71
C PRO A 22 -9.46 -48.40 -30.97
N PHE A 23 -9.63 -47.17 -31.45
CA PHE A 23 -10.42 -46.14 -30.74
C PHE A 23 -11.75 -45.84 -31.43
N THR A 24 -11.85 -46.02 -32.74
CA THR A 24 -13.07 -45.76 -33.52
C THR A 24 -13.92 -47.03 -33.73
N GLY A 25 -13.30 -48.21 -33.72
CA GLY A 25 -14.01 -49.49 -33.87
C GLY A 25 -14.64 -49.73 -35.25
N LYS A 26 -14.32 -48.91 -36.25
CA LYS A 26 -14.73 -49.14 -37.64
C LYS A 26 -13.96 -50.33 -38.22
N ASP A 27 -14.68 -51.29 -38.83
CA ASP A 27 -14.14 -52.47 -39.52
C ASP A 27 -13.16 -53.34 -38.69
N CYS A 28 -13.33 -53.38 -37.37
CA CYS A 28 -12.44 -54.13 -36.47
C CYS A 28 -13.17 -55.30 -35.80
N THR A 29 -12.82 -56.53 -36.19
CA THR A 29 -13.35 -57.76 -35.58
C THR A 29 -12.62 -58.17 -34.28
N SER A 30 -11.45 -57.58 -34.02
CA SER A 30 -10.64 -57.81 -32.80
C SER A 30 -10.83 -56.75 -31.71
N CYS A 31 -11.61 -55.71 -31.97
CA CYS A 31 -11.78 -54.58 -31.06
C CYS A 31 -12.87 -54.86 -29.99
N ALA A 32 -12.73 -54.22 -28.84
CA ALA A 32 -13.74 -54.23 -27.78
C ALA A 32 -15.05 -53.55 -28.23
N SER A 33 -16.18 -53.90 -27.61
CA SER A 33 -17.49 -53.34 -28.02
C SER A 33 -17.61 -51.86 -27.65
N GLN A 34 -17.95 -50.99 -28.61
CA GLN A 34 -18.17 -49.54 -28.45
C GLN A 34 -16.94 -48.73 -27.95
N PRO A 35 -15.77 -48.82 -28.61
CA PRO A 35 -14.55 -48.16 -28.13
C PRO A 35 -14.63 -46.64 -28.20
N PHE A 36 -15.30 -46.09 -29.22
CA PHE A 36 -15.47 -44.65 -29.39
C PHE A 36 -16.29 -44.02 -28.26
N ALA A 37 -17.31 -44.72 -27.77
CA ALA A 37 -18.12 -44.26 -26.64
C ALA A 37 -17.30 -44.21 -25.35
N ALA A 38 -16.46 -45.23 -25.10
CA ALA A 38 -15.57 -45.25 -23.94
C ALA A 38 -14.54 -44.11 -24.00
N VAL A 39 -13.92 -43.86 -25.15
CA VAL A 39 -12.99 -42.74 -25.35
C VAL A 39 -13.69 -41.40 -25.13
N ALA A 40 -14.90 -41.20 -25.66
CA ALA A 40 -15.65 -39.98 -25.44
C ALA A 40 -15.96 -39.73 -23.96
N VAL A 41 -16.39 -40.76 -23.22
CA VAL A 41 -16.66 -40.67 -21.78
C VAL A 41 -15.39 -40.36 -21.01
N VAL A 42 -14.27 -41.04 -21.30
CA VAL A 42 -12.97 -40.78 -20.66
C VAL A 42 -12.56 -39.32 -20.84
N PHE A 43 -12.62 -38.78 -22.06
CA PHE A 43 -12.24 -37.39 -22.33
C PHE A 43 -13.13 -36.37 -21.59
N VAL A 44 -14.44 -36.59 -21.55
CA VAL A 44 -15.35 -35.69 -20.83
C VAL A 44 -15.08 -35.70 -19.34
N VAL A 45 -15.03 -36.87 -18.71
CA VAL A 45 -14.82 -37.00 -17.26
C VAL A 45 -13.41 -36.56 -16.86
N PHE A 46 -12.41 -36.84 -17.70
CA PHE A 46 -11.04 -36.33 -17.54
C PHE A 46 -11.00 -34.80 -17.48
N GLY A 47 -11.78 -34.09 -18.30
CA GLY A 47 -11.89 -32.63 -18.21
C GLY A 47 -12.32 -32.13 -16.83
N PHE A 48 -13.31 -32.80 -16.22
CA PHE A 48 -13.78 -32.48 -14.87
C PHE A 48 -12.75 -32.81 -13.79
N ALA A 49 -12.14 -33.98 -13.85
CA ALA A 49 -11.11 -34.40 -12.90
C ALA A 49 -9.86 -33.49 -12.99
N LEU A 50 -9.35 -33.23 -14.20
CA LEU A 50 -8.15 -32.42 -14.42
C LEU A 50 -8.32 -30.98 -13.95
N CYS A 51 -9.43 -30.33 -14.30
CA CYS A 51 -9.68 -28.95 -13.87
C CYS A 51 -9.66 -28.83 -12.34
N SER A 52 -10.28 -29.81 -11.67
CA SER A 52 -10.39 -29.85 -10.21
C SER A 52 -9.05 -30.16 -9.54
N PHE A 53 -8.31 -31.12 -10.09
CA PHE A 53 -6.97 -31.47 -9.63
C PHE A 53 -5.99 -30.29 -9.76
N CYS A 54 -5.99 -29.60 -10.91
CA CYS A 54 -5.18 -28.42 -11.12
C CYS A 54 -5.51 -27.33 -10.09
N TYR A 55 -6.79 -27.10 -9.79
CA TYR A 55 -7.21 -26.12 -8.79
C TYR A 55 -6.68 -26.48 -7.38
N CYS A 56 -6.76 -27.74 -6.97
CA CYS A 56 -6.17 -28.19 -5.70
C CYS A 56 -4.65 -27.93 -5.63
N LEU A 57 -3.92 -28.12 -6.73
CA LEU A 57 -2.48 -27.85 -6.78
C LEU A 57 -2.14 -26.35 -6.66
N THR A 58 -3.04 -25.44 -7.08
CA THR A 58 -2.76 -24.00 -6.99
C THR A 58 -2.57 -23.51 -5.55
N TYR A 59 -3.21 -24.13 -4.55
CA TYR A 59 -3.05 -23.76 -3.14
C TYR A 59 -1.63 -23.97 -2.59
N LEU A 60 -0.80 -24.77 -3.25
CA LEU A 60 0.59 -25.01 -2.85
C LEU A 60 1.51 -23.83 -3.25
N PHE A 61 1.04 -22.94 -4.11
CA PHE A 61 1.83 -21.85 -4.67
C PHE A 61 1.25 -20.48 -4.29
N LEU A 62 2.13 -19.54 -3.98
CA LEU A 62 1.76 -18.16 -3.65
C LEU A 62 1.79 -17.23 -4.86
N ASP A 63 2.49 -17.61 -5.92
CA ASP A 63 2.70 -16.80 -7.13
C ASP A 63 2.13 -17.49 -8.37
N GLY A 64 1.48 -16.72 -9.23
CA GLY A 64 0.71 -17.23 -10.36
C GLY A 64 1.57 -17.76 -11.50
N ALA A 65 2.68 -17.08 -11.82
CA ALA A 65 3.56 -17.47 -12.93
C ALA A 65 4.33 -18.76 -12.61
N SER A 66 4.84 -18.87 -11.38
CA SER A 66 5.44 -20.11 -10.89
C SER A 66 4.41 -21.24 -10.81
N SER A 67 3.20 -20.99 -10.29
CA SER A 67 2.13 -21.99 -10.24
C SER A 67 1.83 -22.61 -11.61
N GLN A 68 1.75 -21.82 -12.67
CA GLN A 68 1.48 -22.35 -14.02
C GLN A 68 2.57 -23.34 -14.46
N THR A 69 3.84 -22.95 -14.32
CA THR A 69 4.98 -23.76 -14.76
C THR A 69 5.06 -25.07 -13.98
N TYR A 70 4.91 -25.02 -12.65
CA TYR A 70 4.98 -26.22 -11.82
C TYR A 70 3.78 -27.14 -12.01
N VAL A 71 2.55 -26.62 -12.17
CA VAL A 71 1.37 -27.45 -12.43
C VAL A 71 1.50 -28.19 -13.76
N ILE A 72 2.02 -27.53 -14.80
CA ILE A 72 2.30 -28.19 -16.09
C ILE A 72 3.36 -29.28 -15.92
N MET A 73 4.47 -28.99 -15.23
CA MET A 73 5.56 -29.94 -15.00
C MET A 73 5.10 -31.16 -14.19
N VAL A 74 4.35 -30.95 -13.10
CA VAL A 74 3.80 -32.02 -12.26
C VAL A 74 2.84 -32.88 -13.05
N ASN A 75 1.91 -32.27 -13.80
CA ASN A 75 1.00 -33.02 -14.66
C ASN A 75 1.77 -33.83 -15.71
N MET A 76 2.73 -33.21 -16.42
CA MET A 76 3.54 -33.90 -17.43
C MET A 76 4.29 -35.09 -16.84
N PHE A 77 4.89 -34.95 -15.65
CA PHE A 77 5.57 -36.03 -14.96
C PHE A 77 4.60 -37.15 -14.55
N LEU A 78 3.48 -36.80 -13.90
CA LEU A 78 2.46 -37.76 -13.47
C LEU A 78 1.76 -38.46 -14.63
N GLY A 79 1.67 -37.85 -15.81
CA GLY A 79 1.13 -38.49 -17.01
C GLY A 79 2.15 -39.34 -17.73
N VAL A 80 3.21 -38.72 -18.27
CA VAL A 80 4.13 -39.37 -19.22
C VAL A 80 5.06 -40.35 -18.51
N VAL A 81 5.68 -39.93 -17.40
CA VAL A 81 6.69 -40.75 -16.73
C VAL A 81 6.04 -41.94 -16.04
N LEU A 82 4.94 -41.72 -15.29
CA LEU A 82 4.22 -42.82 -14.65
C LEU A 82 3.61 -43.79 -15.66
N MET A 83 3.06 -43.31 -16.79
CA MET A 83 2.57 -44.17 -17.86
C MET A 83 3.70 -45.02 -18.45
N THR A 84 4.86 -44.42 -18.75
CA THR A 84 6.01 -45.15 -19.30
C THR A 84 6.51 -46.22 -18.32
N ILE A 85 6.61 -45.89 -17.02
CA ILE A 85 6.99 -46.87 -15.99
C ILE A 85 5.97 -48.00 -15.92
N SER A 86 4.67 -47.67 -15.92
CA SER A 86 3.59 -48.66 -15.92
C SER A 86 3.66 -49.60 -17.12
N GLN A 87 3.94 -49.07 -18.31
CA GLN A 87 4.09 -49.86 -19.54
C GLN A 87 5.26 -50.83 -19.46
N VAL A 88 6.43 -50.37 -18.98
CA VAL A 88 7.62 -51.24 -18.82
C VAL A 88 7.34 -52.36 -17.82
N LEU A 89 6.64 -52.06 -16.73
CA LEU A 89 6.29 -53.04 -15.69
C LEU A 89 5.21 -54.05 -16.14
N ASP A 90 4.36 -53.70 -17.10
CA ASP A 90 3.36 -54.62 -17.69
C ASP A 90 3.99 -55.64 -18.65
N VAL A 91 5.12 -55.32 -19.28
CA VAL A 91 5.81 -56.21 -20.22
C VAL A 91 6.58 -57.33 -19.51
N ILE A 92 7.03 -57.09 -18.28
CA ILE A 92 7.84 -58.04 -17.52
C ILE A 92 6.94 -58.88 -16.61
N GLU A 93 6.80 -60.18 -16.89
CA GLU A 93 5.88 -61.09 -16.17
C GLU A 93 6.09 -61.09 -14.64
N THR A 94 7.34 -60.99 -14.17
CA THR A 94 7.70 -60.99 -12.74
C THR A 94 7.28 -59.73 -11.98
N THR A 95 6.98 -58.61 -12.66
CA THR A 95 6.61 -57.33 -12.02
C THR A 95 5.12 -56.99 -12.12
N THR A 96 4.34 -57.81 -12.83
CA THR A 96 2.91 -57.55 -13.11
C THR A 96 2.05 -57.39 -11.85
N GLU A 97 2.26 -58.22 -10.83
CA GLU A 97 1.51 -58.15 -9.57
C GLU A 97 1.82 -56.87 -8.75
N ILE A 98 3.07 -56.42 -8.78
CA ILE A 98 3.47 -55.15 -8.16
C ILE A 98 2.85 -53.98 -8.92
N ASN A 99 2.82 -54.06 -10.26
CA ASN A 99 2.26 -53.01 -11.11
C ASN A 99 0.76 -52.81 -10.86
N LYS A 100 -0.02 -53.88 -10.61
CA LYS A 100 -1.44 -53.76 -10.25
C LYS A 100 -1.65 -52.91 -8.99
N SER A 101 -0.78 -53.07 -8.00
CA SER A 101 -0.83 -52.28 -6.75
C SER A 101 -0.38 -50.83 -6.98
N LEU A 102 0.64 -50.60 -7.80
CA LEU A 102 1.11 -49.25 -8.14
C LEU A 102 0.09 -48.48 -8.99
N LYS A 103 -0.56 -49.15 -9.95
CA LYS A 103 -1.66 -48.58 -10.75
C LYS A 103 -2.80 -48.07 -9.87
N PHE A 104 -3.13 -48.75 -8.76
CA PHE A 104 -4.14 -48.27 -7.82
C PHE A 104 -3.82 -46.88 -7.24
N ILE A 105 -2.54 -46.61 -6.96
CA ILE A 105 -2.07 -45.32 -6.42
C ILE A 105 -1.93 -44.29 -7.54
N TRP A 106 -1.34 -44.67 -8.69
CA TRP A 106 -1.14 -43.77 -9.83
C TRP A 106 -2.45 -43.34 -10.49
N ARG A 107 -3.53 -44.12 -10.30
CA ARG A 107 -4.89 -43.76 -10.68
C ARG A 107 -5.43 -42.50 -10.00
N LEU A 108 -4.75 -41.97 -8.96
CA LEU A 108 -5.08 -40.66 -8.37
C LEU A 108 -4.72 -39.48 -9.30
N SER A 109 -3.92 -39.73 -10.34
CA SER A 109 -3.56 -38.73 -11.36
C SER A 109 -4.54 -38.82 -12.54
N PRO A 110 -5.31 -37.75 -12.83
CA PRO A 110 -6.22 -37.75 -13.98
C PRO A 110 -5.51 -38.00 -15.31
N LEU A 111 -4.26 -37.51 -15.45
CA LEU A 111 -3.50 -37.65 -16.69
C LEU A 111 -2.95 -39.08 -16.87
N PHE A 112 -2.61 -39.76 -15.78
CA PHE A 112 -2.25 -41.18 -15.81
C PHE A 112 -3.45 -42.03 -16.25
N ASN A 113 -4.65 -41.75 -15.72
CA ASN A 113 -5.88 -42.46 -16.08
C ASN A 113 -6.21 -42.37 -17.57
N LEU A 114 -6.07 -41.18 -18.17
CA LEU A 114 -6.26 -40.99 -19.61
C LEU A 114 -5.27 -41.83 -20.41
N GLY A 115 -3.97 -41.76 -20.07
CA GLY A 115 -2.93 -42.52 -20.76
C GLY A 115 -3.11 -44.03 -20.64
N ASN A 116 -3.43 -44.52 -19.44
CA ASN A 116 -3.64 -45.94 -19.18
C ASN A 116 -4.91 -46.47 -19.86
N ALA A 117 -6.01 -45.70 -19.89
CA ALA A 117 -7.25 -46.08 -20.57
C ALA A 117 -7.04 -46.25 -22.09
N LEU A 118 -6.34 -45.30 -22.74
CA LEU A 118 -6.01 -45.39 -24.16
C LEU A 118 -5.06 -46.57 -24.45
N ASN A 119 -4.07 -46.79 -23.57
CA ASN A 119 -3.13 -47.89 -23.71
C ASN A 119 -3.82 -49.26 -23.57
N ASN A 120 -4.71 -49.43 -22.60
CA ASN A 120 -5.46 -50.67 -22.40
C ASN A 120 -6.34 -51.00 -23.62
N LEU A 121 -7.03 -50.01 -24.22
CA LEU A 121 -7.81 -50.21 -25.44
C LEU A 121 -6.94 -50.66 -26.62
N SER A 122 -5.75 -50.06 -26.76
CA SER A 122 -4.79 -50.45 -27.79
C SER A 122 -4.22 -51.85 -27.55
N PHE A 123 -3.88 -52.17 -26.31
CA PHE A 123 -3.31 -53.47 -25.93
C PHE A 123 -4.33 -54.61 -26.10
N GLN A 124 -5.59 -54.40 -25.73
CA GLN A 124 -6.67 -55.37 -25.96
C GLN A 124 -6.88 -55.66 -27.45
N SER A 125 -6.85 -54.62 -28.29
CA SER A 125 -6.97 -54.78 -29.74
C SER A 125 -5.80 -55.57 -30.33
N LEU A 126 -4.59 -55.39 -29.80
CA LEU A 126 -3.38 -56.12 -30.19
C LEU A 126 -3.44 -57.60 -29.75
N LEU A 127 -3.80 -57.86 -28.50
CA LEU A 127 -3.93 -59.22 -27.97
C LEU A 127 -4.97 -60.06 -28.71
N ASN A 128 -6.15 -59.48 -28.96
CA ASN A 128 -7.21 -60.16 -29.71
C ASN A 128 -6.81 -60.42 -31.17
N GLY A 129 -6.02 -59.52 -31.77
CA GLY A 129 -5.45 -59.70 -33.11
C GLY A 129 -4.41 -60.82 -33.19
N LEU A 130 -3.56 -60.98 -32.17
CA LEU A 130 -2.51 -62.01 -32.12
C LEU A 130 -3.04 -63.41 -31.75
N PHE A 131 -3.99 -63.51 -30.82
CA PHE A 131 -4.43 -64.79 -30.24
C PHE A 131 -5.76 -65.30 -30.79
N SER A 132 -6.32 -64.66 -31.83
CA SER A 132 -7.60 -65.03 -32.48
C SER A 132 -8.73 -65.40 -31.51
N SER A 133 -8.78 -64.72 -30.37
CA SER A 133 -9.72 -65.01 -29.29
C SER A 133 -11.08 -64.39 -29.61
N THR A 134 -12.13 -65.21 -29.61
CA THR A 134 -13.50 -64.84 -30.04
C THR A 134 -14.34 -64.16 -28.96
N SER A 135 -13.79 -63.89 -27.77
CA SER A 135 -14.51 -63.24 -26.67
C SER A 135 -14.26 -61.72 -26.69
N SER A 136 -15.12 -60.96 -27.37
CA SER A 136 -15.08 -59.50 -27.34
C SER A 136 -15.54 -58.98 -25.97
N LYS A 137 -14.59 -58.60 -25.11
CA LYS A 137 -14.88 -57.85 -23.88
C LYS A 137 -15.45 -56.46 -24.22
N SER A 138 -16.30 -55.94 -23.36
CA SER A 138 -16.84 -54.59 -23.53
C SER A 138 -15.75 -53.56 -23.26
N SER A 139 -15.73 -52.45 -24.01
CA SER A 139 -14.77 -51.37 -23.75
C SER A 139 -14.95 -50.77 -22.35
N PHE A 140 -16.15 -50.85 -21.78
CA PHE A 140 -16.48 -50.41 -20.42
C PHE A 140 -16.22 -51.47 -19.34
N ASP A 141 -15.72 -52.65 -19.71
CA ASP A 141 -15.38 -53.66 -18.71
C ASP A 141 -14.31 -53.13 -17.76
N MET A 142 -14.40 -53.57 -16.51
CA MET A 142 -13.50 -53.15 -15.43
C MET A 142 -12.04 -53.50 -15.76
N ASP A 143 -11.80 -54.57 -16.52
CA ASP A 143 -10.47 -55.00 -16.96
C ASP A 143 -9.89 -54.16 -18.12
N VAL A 144 -10.72 -53.33 -18.79
CA VAL A 144 -10.34 -52.60 -20.00
C VAL A 144 -10.22 -51.10 -19.72
N THR A 145 -11.32 -50.41 -19.44
CA THR A 145 -11.31 -48.98 -19.06
C THR A 145 -12.22 -48.62 -17.87
N GLY A 146 -12.99 -49.59 -17.36
CA GLY A 146 -14.01 -49.32 -16.34
C GLY A 146 -13.42 -48.76 -15.03
N TRP A 147 -12.26 -49.26 -14.59
CA TRP A 147 -11.59 -48.71 -13.40
C TRP A 147 -11.13 -47.26 -13.62
N GLU A 148 -10.54 -46.95 -14.77
CA GLU A 148 -10.03 -45.61 -15.09
C GLU A 148 -11.18 -44.59 -15.15
N ILE A 149 -12.31 -44.95 -15.76
CA ILE A 149 -13.52 -44.10 -15.78
C ILE A 149 -14.09 -43.91 -14.38
N ALA A 150 -14.17 -44.97 -13.57
CA ALA A 150 -14.68 -44.91 -12.21
C ALA A 150 -13.85 -43.98 -11.32
N TYR A 151 -12.52 -44.06 -11.40
CA TYR A 151 -11.62 -43.16 -10.67
C TYR A 151 -11.77 -41.71 -11.12
N LEU A 152 -11.76 -41.45 -12.43
CA LEU A 152 -11.98 -40.09 -12.95
C LEU A 152 -13.32 -39.51 -12.50
N ALA A 153 -14.38 -40.32 -12.45
CA ALA A 153 -15.70 -39.89 -11.99
C ALA A 153 -15.71 -39.55 -10.49
N VAL A 154 -15.01 -40.34 -9.67
CA VAL A 154 -14.85 -40.06 -8.23
C VAL A 154 -14.02 -38.79 -8.03
N GLU A 155 -12.90 -38.64 -8.73
CA GLU A 155 -12.03 -37.46 -8.67
C GLU A 155 -12.73 -36.17 -9.08
N ALA A 156 -13.59 -36.24 -10.10
CA ALA A 156 -14.41 -35.11 -10.56
C ALA A 156 -15.34 -34.55 -9.47
N VAL A 157 -15.63 -35.32 -8.41
CA VAL A 157 -16.45 -34.88 -7.27
C VAL A 157 -15.60 -34.61 -6.03
N VAL A 158 -14.62 -35.49 -5.76
CA VAL A 158 -13.78 -35.42 -4.55
C VAL A 158 -12.85 -34.22 -4.58
N PHE A 159 -12.16 -33.94 -5.70
CA PHE A 159 -11.25 -32.80 -5.76
C PHE A 159 -11.95 -31.44 -5.60
N PRO A 160 -13.10 -31.16 -6.24
CA PRO A 160 -13.86 -29.95 -5.94
C PRO A 160 -14.32 -29.86 -4.50
N ALA A 161 -14.79 -30.96 -3.90
CA ALA A 161 -15.20 -30.98 -2.50
C ALA A 161 -14.03 -30.67 -1.56
N ILE A 162 -12.85 -31.21 -1.84
CA ILE A 162 -11.61 -30.89 -1.11
C ILE A 162 -11.25 -29.42 -1.29
N ALA A 163 -11.29 -28.89 -2.52
CA ALA A 163 -10.98 -27.49 -2.79
C ALA A 163 -11.92 -26.53 -2.05
N ILE A 164 -13.24 -26.78 -2.12
CA ILE A 164 -14.25 -26.01 -1.37
C ILE A 164 -14.01 -26.14 0.14
N GLY A 165 -13.67 -27.34 0.61
CA GLY A 165 -13.34 -27.57 2.02
C GLY A 165 -12.10 -26.79 2.47
N ILE A 166 -11.06 -26.73 1.64
CA ILE A 166 -9.84 -25.94 1.86
C ILE A 166 -10.18 -24.45 1.88
N ASP A 167 -10.94 -23.94 0.91
CA ASP A 167 -11.37 -22.54 0.88
C ASP A 167 -12.21 -22.16 2.10
N TYR A 168 -13.15 -23.02 2.48
CA TYR A 168 -13.98 -22.83 3.66
C TYR A 168 -13.11 -22.82 4.94
N ALA A 169 -12.18 -23.76 5.07
CA ALA A 169 -11.26 -23.82 6.20
C ALA A 169 -10.33 -22.59 6.27
N LEU A 170 -9.77 -22.15 5.14
CA LEU A 170 -8.92 -20.96 5.05
C LEU A 170 -9.70 -19.65 5.25
N SER A 171 -11.03 -19.68 5.09
CA SER A 171 -11.90 -18.56 5.42
C SER A 171 -12.08 -18.36 6.93
N PHE A 172 -11.80 -19.36 7.78
CA PHE A 172 -11.89 -19.20 9.23
C PHE A 172 -10.60 -18.65 9.84
N PRO A 173 -10.68 -17.50 10.55
CA PRO A 173 -9.57 -16.89 11.28
C PRO A 173 -8.87 -17.83 12.26
N LYS A 174 -9.63 -18.70 12.92
CA LYS A 174 -9.11 -19.62 13.95
C LYS A 174 -8.07 -20.59 13.39
N ILE A 175 -8.23 -21.04 12.14
CA ILE A 175 -7.32 -21.96 11.47
C ILE A 175 -6.07 -21.22 10.99
N LYS A 176 -6.25 -20.03 10.39
CA LYS A 176 -5.13 -19.13 10.03
C LYS A 176 -4.28 -18.73 11.25
N ALA A 177 -4.91 -18.44 12.39
CA ALA A 177 -4.23 -18.13 13.64
C ALA A 177 -3.47 -19.33 14.23
N LEU A 178 -3.99 -20.55 14.08
CA LEU A 178 -3.32 -21.78 14.53
C LEU A 178 -2.06 -22.09 13.70
N ILE A 179 -2.07 -21.74 12.41
CA ILE A 179 -0.94 -21.90 11.48
C ILE A 179 0.08 -20.75 11.65
N ALA A 180 -0.38 -19.55 12.02
CA ALA A 180 0.47 -18.39 12.27
C ALA A 180 0.75 -18.22 13.77
N LYS A 181 1.72 -18.97 14.31
CA LYS A 181 2.35 -18.61 15.59
C LYS A 181 3.18 -17.33 15.38
N ASP A 182 2.53 -16.19 15.49
CA ASP A 182 3.21 -14.89 15.46
C ASP A 182 4.10 -14.75 16.71
N PRO A 183 5.36 -14.28 16.57
CA PRO A 183 6.26 -14.11 17.71
C PRO A 183 5.79 -12.98 18.62
N PHE A 184 5.87 -13.18 19.94
CA PHE A 184 5.61 -12.12 20.92
C PHE A 184 6.88 -11.30 21.16
N VAL A 185 6.85 -10.03 20.77
CA VAL A 185 7.90 -9.05 21.07
C VAL A 185 7.36 -8.12 22.16
N MET A 186 8.13 -7.76 23.19
CA MET A 186 7.78 -6.66 24.11
C MET A 186 8.33 -5.35 23.56
N ASP A 187 7.48 -4.31 23.54
CA ASP A 187 7.90 -2.96 23.20
C ASP A 187 8.55 -2.27 24.43
N GLY A 188 9.50 -1.36 24.18
CA GLY A 188 10.03 -0.46 25.21
C GLY A 188 9.00 0.61 25.62
N PRO A 189 9.18 1.28 26.78
CA PRO A 189 8.26 2.32 27.24
C PRO A 189 8.26 3.49 26.26
N ALA A 190 7.08 3.79 25.70
CA ALA A 190 6.86 4.97 24.85
C ALA A 190 6.02 6.00 25.63
N THR A 191 6.37 7.28 25.50
CA THR A 191 5.55 8.38 26.05
C THR A 191 4.30 8.53 25.19
N VAL A 192 3.16 8.11 25.73
CA VAL A 192 1.86 8.22 25.08
C VAL A 192 1.24 9.57 25.43
N ASP A 193 0.70 10.26 24.42
CA ASP A 193 -0.01 11.52 24.60
C ASP A 193 -1.30 11.36 25.42
N ASP A 194 -1.65 12.38 26.22
CA ASP A 194 -2.82 12.33 27.10
C ASP A 194 -4.15 12.13 26.36
N ASP A 195 -4.30 12.66 25.13
CA ASP A 195 -5.54 12.50 24.34
C ASP A 195 -5.68 11.05 23.87
N VAL A 196 -4.57 10.42 23.50
CA VAL A 196 -4.53 9.01 23.11
C VAL A 196 -4.86 8.12 24.31
N LYS A 197 -4.29 8.43 25.47
CA LYS A 197 -4.58 7.70 26.72
C LYS A 197 -6.03 7.90 27.19
N ALA A 198 -6.57 9.11 27.04
CA ALA A 198 -7.97 9.39 27.34
C ALA A 198 -8.91 8.60 26.42
N GLU A 199 -8.60 8.51 25.13
CA GLU A 199 -9.33 7.69 24.17
C GLU A 199 -9.22 6.20 24.50
N GLU A 200 -8.03 5.70 24.84
CA GLU A 200 -7.81 4.32 25.28
C GLU A 200 -8.69 3.98 26.49
N ASN A 201 -8.71 4.85 27.50
CA ASN A 201 -9.57 4.69 28.68
C ASN A 201 -11.07 4.74 28.33
N ARG A 202 -11.47 5.60 27.38
CA ARG A 202 -12.86 5.71 26.90
C ARG A 202 -13.31 4.44 26.17
N VAL A 203 -12.42 3.85 25.39
CA VAL A 203 -12.68 2.58 24.67
C VAL A 203 -12.68 1.40 25.64
N ALA A 204 -11.76 1.37 26.59
CA ALA A 204 -11.66 0.33 27.62
C ALA A 204 -12.87 0.31 28.57
N SER A 205 -13.38 1.48 28.97
CA SER A 205 -14.58 1.61 29.80
C SER A 205 -15.88 1.22 29.09
N GLY A 206 -15.84 0.98 27.76
CA GLY A 206 -17.01 0.55 26.99
C GLY A 206 -17.97 1.68 26.61
N ALA A 207 -17.67 2.94 26.97
CA ALA A 207 -18.47 4.11 26.59
C ALA A 207 -18.60 4.28 25.06
N ALA A 208 -17.68 3.67 24.30
CA ALA A 208 -17.65 3.72 22.85
C ALA A 208 -18.29 2.52 22.14
N ASN A 209 -18.95 1.58 22.84
CA ASN A 209 -19.40 0.33 22.20
C ASN A 209 -20.49 0.49 21.12
N ASP A 210 -21.28 1.57 21.12
CA ASP A 210 -22.29 1.87 20.06
C ASP A 210 -21.70 2.61 18.83
N HIS A 211 -20.37 2.80 18.82
CA HIS A 211 -19.68 3.45 17.69
C HIS A 211 -19.63 2.52 16.48
N ALA A 212 -19.52 3.09 15.28
CA ALA A 212 -19.47 2.32 14.03
C ALA A 212 -18.19 1.48 13.94
N VAL A 213 -17.08 2.03 14.41
CA VAL A 213 -15.78 1.35 14.47
C VAL A 213 -15.25 1.44 15.89
N VAL A 214 -14.87 0.31 16.48
CA VAL A 214 -14.25 0.24 17.82
C VAL A 214 -13.03 -0.64 17.75
N ILE A 215 -11.86 -0.09 18.06
CA ILE A 215 -10.57 -0.79 18.05
C ILE A 215 -10.04 -0.80 19.47
N LYS A 216 -9.74 -1.97 20.04
CA LYS A 216 -9.25 -2.13 21.42
C LYS A 216 -7.90 -2.85 21.42
N ASN A 217 -6.85 -2.14 21.83
CA ASN A 217 -5.48 -2.63 22.01
C ASN A 217 -5.00 -3.51 20.85
N LEU A 218 -5.25 -3.05 19.62
CA LEU A 218 -4.98 -3.82 18.42
C LEU A 218 -3.47 -3.87 18.15
N ARG A 219 -2.93 -5.09 18.09
CA ARG A 219 -1.50 -5.34 17.91
C ARG A 219 -1.24 -6.29 16.76
N LYS A 220 -0.18 -6.03 16.00
CA LYS A 220 0.26 -6.92 14.93
C LYS A 220 1.78 -7.04 14.90
N VAL A 221 2.25 -8.28 14.95
CA VAL A 221 3.66 -8.64 14.75
C VAL A 221 3.76 -9.51 13.50
N TYR A 222 4.67 -9.17 12.59
CA TYR A 222 4.89 -9.94 11.37
C TYR A 222 5.94 -11.04 11.59
N LYS A 223 5.89 -12.07 10.75
CA LYS A 223 6.91 -13.13 10.67
C LYS A 223 8.27 -12.46 10.39
N GLY A 224 9.20 -12.56 11.35
CA GLY A 224 10.45 -11.80 11.37
C GLY A 224 10.59 -10.81 12.54
N GLY A 225 9.60 -10.72 13.43
CA GLY A 225 9.68 -9.94 14.67
C GLY A 225 9.44 -8.43 14.50
N LYS A 226 9.14 -7.96 13.28
CA LYS A 226 8.77 -6.57 13.04
C LYS A 226 7.37 -6.30 13.61
N VAL A 227 7.30 -5.44 14.62
CA VAL A 227 6.03 -4.93 15.17
C VAL A 227 5.45 -3.93 14.17
N GLY A 228 4.31 -4.27 13.59
CA GLY A 228 3.59 -3.42 12.63
C GLY A 228 2.58 -2.48 13.28
N LEU A 229 1.99 -2.90 14.40
CA LEU A 229 1.04 -2.12 15.20
C LEU A 229 1.26 -2.37 16.69
N LYS A 230 1.21 -1.29 17.48
CA LYS A 230 1.44 -1.26 18.93
C LYS A 230 0.18 -0.77 19.64
N ASP A 231 -0.60 -1.73 20.13
CA ASP A 231 -1.76 -1.53 21.03
C ASP A 231 -2.66 -0.34 20.66
N LEU A 232 -3.08 -0.29 19.39
CA LEU A 232 -3.91 0.78 18.86
C LEU A 232 -5.33 0.72 19.47
N SER A 233 -5.77 1.83 20.06
CA SER A 233 -7.12 1.99 20.63
C SER A 233 -7.78 3.27 20.13
N VAL A 234 -8.92 3.14 19.43
CA VAL A 234 -9.71 4.27 18.93
C VAL A 234 -11.15 3.84 18.65
N ALA A 235 -12.10 4.76 18.75
CA ALA A 235 -13.48 4.50 18.31
C ALA A 235 -14.08 5.65 17.51
N LEU A 236 -14.79 5.32 16.42
CA LEU A 236 -15.38 6.26 15.45
C LEU A 236 -16.92 6.21 15.51
N PRO A 237 -17.60 7.33 15.83
CA PRO A 237 -19.05 7.38 15.80
C PRO A 237 -19.60 7.27 14.38
N LYS A 238 -20.90 7.04 14.29
CA LYS A 238 -21.64 6.92 13.02
C LYS A 238 -21.60 8.27 12.27
N GLY A 239 -21.21 8.26 11.00
CA GLY A 239 -21.12 9.45 10.15
C GLY A 239 -19.89 10.35 10.39
N GLU A 240 -18.85 9.88 11.08
CA GLU A 240 -17.56 10.58 11.19
C GLU A 240 -16.64 10.26 10.01
N CYS A 241 -15.89 11.25 9.50
CA CYS A 241 -14.74 11.03 8.62
C CYS A 241 -13.45 11.16 9.42
N PHE A 242 -12.75 10.05 9.60
CA PHE A 242 -11.52 9.97 10.40
C PHE A 242 -10.30 9.73 9.52
N GLY A 243 -9.26 10.55 9.72
CA GLY A 243 -8.00 10.46 8.97
C GLY A 243 -6.87 9.85 9.79
N TYR A 244 -6.30 8.74 9.32
CA TYR A 244 -5.01 8.23 9.77
C TYR A 244 -3.89 8.85 8.91
N LEU A 245 -3.16 9.79 9.52
CA LEU A 245 -2.01 10.44 8.94
C LEU A 245 -0.72 9.76 9.43
N GLY A 246 0.22 9.45 8.56
CA GLY A 246 1.45 8.73 8.92
C GLY A 246 2.42 8.69 7.76
N ILE A 247 3.71 8.53 8.01
CA ILE A 247 4.66 8.23 6.92
C ILE A 247 4.48 6.78 6.45
N ASN A 248 5.22 6.41 5.39
CA ASN A 248 5.25 5.03 4.94
C ASN A 248 5.83 4.12 6.03
N GLY A 249 5.22 2.94 6.21
CA GLY A 249 5.63 2.02 7.27
C GLY A 249 5.15 2.37 8.69
N ALA A 250 4.33 3.42 8.88
CA ALA A 250 3.75 3.77 10.18
C ALA A 250 2.66 2.80 10.69
N GLY A 251 2.19 1.84 9.87
CA GLY A 251 1.16 0.86 10.26
C GLY A 251 -0.25 1.13 9.69
N LYS A 252 -0.43 2.19 8.88
CA LYS A 252 -1.71 2.59 8.25
C LYS A 252 -2.40 1.43 7.49
N THR A 253 -1.77 0.94 6.42
CA THR A 253 -2.30 -0.16 5.59
C THR A 253 -2.41 -1.48 6.38
N SER A 254 -1.53 -1.72 7.36
CA SER A 254 -1.64 -2.88 8.26
C SER A 254 -2.93 -2.83 9.08
N THR A 255 -3.31 -1.66 9.58
CA THR A 255 -4.57 -1.44 10.29
C THR A 255 -5.76 -1.72 9.38
N MET A 256 -5.75 -1.19 8.15
CA MET A 256 -6.81 -1.42 7.16
C MET A 256 -7.00 -2.90 6.82
N LYS A 257 -5.91 -3.64 6.61
CA LYS A 257 -5.96 -5.08 6.33
C LYS A 257 -6.52 -5.89 7.50
N ILE A 258 -6.31 -5.44 8.73
CA ILE A 258 -6.87 -6.12 9.91
C ILE A 258 -8.36 -5.82 10.05
N LEU A 259 -8.76 -4.57 9.87
CA LEU A 259 -10.17 -4.17 9.95
C LEU A 259 -11.03 -4.80 8.84
N THR A 260 -10.48 -4.99 7.64
CA THR A 260 -11.17 -5.69 6.53
C THR A 260 -11.13 -7.22 6.66
N GLY A 261 -10.37 -7.76 7.61
CA GLY A 261 -10.23 -9.20 7.85
C GLY A 261 -9.33 -9.94 6.84
N ASP A 262 -8.50 -9.22 6.08
CA ASP A 262 -7.45 -9.80 5.21
C ASP A 262 -6.27 -10.33 6.04
N SER A 263 -5.88 -9.58 7.07
CA SER A 263 -4.86 -9.99 8.04
C SER A 263 -5.46 -10.18 9.43
N LEU A 264 -4.94 -11.15 10.19
CA LEU A 264 -5.33 -11.36 11.58
C LEU A 264 -4.46 -10.55 12.52
N ALA A 265 -5.08 -9.92 13.52
CA ALA A 265 -4.36 -9.31 14.63
C ALA A 265 -3.62 -10.38 15.45
N THR A 266 -2.46 -10.01 16.00
CA THR A 266 -1.70 -10.86 16.93
C THR A 266 -2.32 -10.81 18.33
N SER A 267 -2.79 -9.63 18.75
CA SER A 267 -3.58 -9.43 19.96
C SER A 267 -4.52 -8.23 19.80
N GLY A 268 -5.46 -8.08 20.74
CA GLY A 268 -6.50 -7.06 20.70
C GLY A 268 -7.78 -7.53 20.02
N SER A 269 -8.75 -6.62 19.94
CA SER A 269 -10.05 -6.87 19.32
C SER A 269 -10.52 -5.65 18.54
N ALA A 270 -11.31 -5.87 17.49
CA ALA A 270 -11.98 -4.79 16.78
C ALA A 270 -13.42 -5.17 16.48
N MET A 271 -14.33 -4.21 16.62
CA MET A 271 -15.75 -4.35 16.35
C MET A 271 -16.17 -3.34 15.28
N LEU A 272 -16.92 -3.79 14.29
CA LEU A 272 -17.44 -3.00 13.18
C LEU A 272 -18.96 -3.17 13.13
N GLY A 273 -19.71 -2.08 13.31
CA GLY A 273 -21.18 -2.12 13.34
C GLY A 273 -21.76 -3.02 14.44
N GLY A 274 -21.03 -3.21 15.54
CA GLY A 274 -21.40 -4.12 16.64
C GLY A 274 -21.00 -5.58 16.43
N PHE A 275 -20.39 -5.93 15.29
CA PHE A 275 -19.90 -7.28 15.00
C PHE A 275 -18.39 -7.37 15.19
N ASP A 276 -17.90 -8.46 15.77
CA ASP A 276 -16.46 -8.67 15.98
C ASP A 276 -15.78 -9.22 14.71
N ILE A 277 -14.61 -8.65 14.36
CA ILE A 277 -13.89 -8.98 13.12
C ILE A 277 -13.29 -10.40 13.12
N LEU A 278 -13.12 -11.04 14.28
CA LEU A 278 -12.56 -12.38 14.36
C LEU A 278 -13.64 -13.46 14.33
N SER A 279 -14.78 -13.22 14.98
CA SER A 279 -15.87 -14.18 15.09
C SER A 279 -16.93 -14.06 13.99
N GLN A 280 -17.20 -12.85 13.48
CA GLN A 280 -18.36 -12.55 12.62
C GLN A 280 -17.99 -11.89 11.29
N GLN A 281 -16.93 -12.39 10.64
CA GLN A 281 -16.38 -11.80 9.40
C GLN A 281 -17.37 -11.62 8.26
N LEU A 282 -18.29 -12.57 8.07
CA LEU A 282 -19.23 -12.52 6.95
C LEU A 282 -20.21 -11.34 7.07
N GLU A 283 -20.70 -11.08 8.29
CA GLU A 283 -21.59 -9.95 8.55
C GLU A 283 -20.83 -8.63 8.49
N VAL A 284 -19.62 -8.57 9.05
CA VAL A 284 -18.73 -7.40 8.91
C VAL A 284 -18.48 -7.06 7.44
N ARG A 285 -18.19 -8.05 6.59
CA ARG A 285 -17.92 -7.84 5.15
C ARG A 285 -19.10 -7.25 4.38
N ARG A 286 -20.33 -7.50 4.83
CA ARG A 286 -21.54 -6.90 4.22
C ARG A 286 -21.72 -5.43 4.57
N LEU A 287 -21.17 -4.99 5.69
CA LEU A 287 -21.30 -3.61 6.20
C LEU A 287 -20.20 -2.68 5.70
N ILE A 288 -19.14 -3.21 5.09
CA ILE A 288 -17.95 -2.44 4.72
C ILE A 288 -17.84 -2.20 3.21
N GLY A 289 -17.44 -0.99 2.84
CA GLY A 289 -16.81 -0.68 1.56
C GLY A 289 -15.31 -0.57 1.76
N TYR A 290 -14.50 -1.11 0.84
CA TYR A 290 -13.04 -0.98 0.92
C TYR A 290 -12.45 -0.58 -0.43
N CYS A 291 -11.67 0.50 -0.43
CA CYS A 291 -10.83 0.91 -1.55
C CYS A 291 -9.35 0.70 -1.16
N PRO A 292 -8.67 -0.32 -1.71
CA PRO A 292 -7.25 -0.58 -1.42
C PRO A 292 -6.34 0.49 -2.04
N GLN A 293 -5.05 0.51 -1.65
CA GLN A 293 -4.06 1.42 -2.24
C GLN A 293 -3.82 1.17 -3.74
N PHE A 294 -3.83 -0.10 -4.17
CA PHE A 294 -3.74 -0.47 -5.59
C PHE A 294 -5.11 -0.45 -6.26
N ASP A 295 -5.15 -0.28 -7.58
CA ASP A 295 -6.39 -0.36 -8.34
C ASP A 295 -6.82 -1.83 -8.49
N ALA A 296 -7.76 -2.27 -7.65
CA ALA A 296 -8.34 -3.62 -7.67
C ALA A 296 -9.39 -3.78 -8.79
N LEU A 297 -8.98 -3.51 -10.03
CA LEU A 297 -9.84 -3.52 -11.21
C LEU A 297 -9.55 -4.74 -12.10
N ILE A 298 -10.55 -5.17 -12.86
CA ILE A 298 -10.42 -6.23 -13.85
C ILE A 298 -10.21 -5.58 -15.20
N ASP A 299 -8.98 -5.59 -15.71
CA ASP A 299 -8.59 -4.79 -16.89
C ASP A 299 -9.45 -5.02 -18.15
N LEU A 300 -10.02 -6.23 -18.27
CA LEU A 300 -10.84 -6.66 -19.41
C LEU A 300 -12.33 -6.29 -19.31
N LEU A 301 -12.79 -5.74 -18.19
CA LEU A 301 -14.17 -5.30 -18.02
C LEU A 301 -14.30 -3.80 -18.29
N THR A 302 -15.46 -3.38 -18.80
CA THR A 302 -15.82 -1.97 -18.96
C THR A 302 -16.20 -1.32 -17.63
N VAL A 303 -16.22 0.02 -17.56
CA VAL A 303 -16.62 0.76 -16.35
C VAL A 303 -18.02 0.36 -15.87
N ARG A 304 -18.99 0.27 -16.78
CA ARG A 304 -20.35 -0.18 -16.45
C ARG A 304 -20.36 -1.61 -15.92
N GLU A 305 -19.72 -2.54 -16.61
CA GLU A 305 -19.69 -3.96 -16.20
C GLU A 305 -19.06 -4.15 -14.82
N HIS A 306 -18.04 -3.35 -14.47
CA HIS A 306 -17.49 -3.36 -13.12
C HIS A 306 -18.54 -2.98 -12.07
N LEU A 307 -19.24 -1.85 -12.27
CA LEU A 307 -20.23 -1.38 -11.31
C LEU A 307 -21.42 -2.34 -11.21
N GLU A 308 -21.87 -2.91 -12.33
CA GLU A 308 -22.94 -3.92 -12.35
C GLU A 308 -22.52 -5.20 -11.61
N LEU A 309 -21.29 -5.68 -11.83
CA LEU A 309 -20.73 -6.85 -11.15
C LEU A 309 -20.67 -6.64 -9.63
N PHE A 310 -20.08 -5.52 -9.19
CA PHE A 310 -19.94 -5.24 -7.76
C PHE A 310 -21.28 -4.89 -7.10
N ALA A 311 -22.24 -4.29 -7.80
CA ALA A 311 -23.60 -4.10 -7.31
C ALA A 311 -24.29 -5.45 -7.04
N ALA A 312 -24.15 -6.40 -7.97
CA ALA A 312 -24.71 -7.75 -7.83
C ALA A 312 -24.05 -8.50 -6.66
N ILE A 313 -22.72 -8.42 -6.52
CA ILE A 313 -21.98 -9.05 -5.41
C ILE A 313 -22.40 -8.47 -4.06
N LYS A 314 -22.63 -7.16 -3.98
CA LYS A 314 -23.13 -6.50 -2.75
C LYS A 314 -24.62 -6.75 -2.47
N GLY A 315 -25.33 -7.45 -3.35
CA GLY A 315 -26.72 -7.83 -3.13
C GLY A 315 -27.74 -6.76 -3.49
N VAL A 316 -27.39 -5.78 -4.32
CA VAL A 316 -28.37 -4.81 -4.85
C VAL A 316 -29.40 -5.58 -5.69
N PRO A 317 -30.73 -5.41 -5.45
CA PRO A 317 -31.73 -6.13 -6.22
C PRO A 317 -31.63 -5.79 -7.70
N LYS A 318 -31.74 -6.79 -8.58
CA LYS A 318 -31.54 -6.65 -10.05
C LYS A 318 -32.31 -5.47 -10.66
N GLN A 319 -33.49 -5.16 -10.13
CA GLN A 319 -34.34 -4.06 -10.60
C GLN A 319 -33.69 -2.68 -10.37
N PHE A 320 -32.92 -2.51 -9.30
CA PHE A 320 -32.28 -1.25 -8.92
C PHE A 320 -30.80 -1.16 -9.34
N VAL A 321 -30.25 -2.25 -9.90
CA VAL A 321 -28.82 -2.29 -10.29
C VAL A 321 -28.52 -1.19 -11.31
N ASN A 322 -29.30 -1.07 -12.38
CA ASN A 322 -29.04 -0.08 -13.42
C ASN A 322 -29.12 1.35 -12.88
N ASP A 323 -30.15 1.66 -12.09
CA ASP A 323 -30.32 2.99 -11.47
C ASP A 323 -29.16 3.31 -10.51
N THR A 324 -28.71 2.32 -9.73
CA THR A 324 -27.58 2.48 -8.80
C THR A 324 -26.29 2.72 -9.56
N VAL A 325 -26.06 1.99 -10.66
CA VAL A 325 -24.88 2.11 -11.52
C VAL A 325 -24.85 3.48 -12.19
N MET A 326 -25.96 3.91 -12.82
CA MET A 326 -26.07 5.23 -13.44
C MET A 326 -25.82 6.35 -12.43
N LYS A 327 -26.50 6.30 -11.28
CA LYS A 327 -26.29 7.28 -10.20
C LYS A 327 -24.84 7.34 -9.74
N LYS A 328 -24.15 6.19 -9.67
CA LYS A 328 -22.76 6.14 -9.23
C LYS A 328 -21.77 6.60 -10.29
N MET A 329 -22.06 6.33 -11.57
CA MET A 329 -21.30 6.88 -12.69
C MET A 329 -21.43 8.40 -12.77
N ASP A 330 -22.65 8.93 -12.59
CA ASP A 330 -22.92 10.37 -12.51
C ASP A 330 -22.15 11.01 -11.35
N GLN A 331 -22.27 10.42 -10.14
CA GLN A 331 -21.58 10.90 -8.95
C GLN A 331 -20.05 10.95 -9.12
N MET A 332 -19.48 10.02 -9.88
CA MET A 332 -18.03 9.93 -10.08
C MET A 332 -17.55 10.56 -11.40
N ASN A 333 -18.45 11.18 -12.16
CA ASN A 333 -18.20 11.76 -13.47
C ASN A 333 -17.47 10.77 -14.42
N LEU A 334 -18.02 9.55 -14.55
CA LEU A 334 -17.47 8.45 -15.35
C LEU A 334 -18.30 8.14 -16.61
N ASN A 335 -19.34 8.92 -16.91
CA ASN A 335 -20.26 8.67 -18.03
C ASN A 335 -19.53 8.61 -19.38
N ASP A 336 -18.58 9.51 -19.63
CA ASP A 336 -17.81 9.54 -20.89
C ASP A 336 -16.92 8.29 -21.10
N PHE A 337 -16.74 7.49 -20.05
CA PHE A 337 -15.89 6.30 -20.03
C PHE A 337 -16.68 5.00 -19.83
N GLU A 338 -18.01 5.06 -19.87
CA GLU A 338 -18.92 3.94 -19.62
C GLU A 338 -18.52 2.62 -20.31
N HIS A 339 -18.27 2.69 -21.61
CA HIS A 339 -17.92 1.55 -22.46
C HIS A 339 -16.41 1.34 -22.65
N LYS A 340 -15.57 2.11 -21.96
CA LYS A 340 -14.11 1.91 -22.02
C LYS A 340 -13.68 0.80 -21.07
N LEU A 341 -12.72 0.01 -21.52
CA LEU A 341 -12.08 -1.02 -20.70
C LEU A 341 -11.29 -0.36 -19.57
N ALA A 342 -11.41 -0.89 -18.35
CA ALA A 342 -10.73 -0.37 -17.17
C ALA A 342 -9.21 -0.33 -17.35
N GLY A 343 -8.62 -1.30 -18.07
CA GLY A 343 -7.19 -1.32 -18.37
C GLY A 343 -6.69 -0.05 -19.10
N THR A 344 -7.55 0.56 -19.91
CA THR A 344 -7.25 1.75 -20.75
C THR A 344 -7.52 3.10 -20.08
N LEU A 345 -8.07 3.11 -18.87
CA LEU A 345 -8.36 4.34 -18.14
C LEU A 345 -7.08 5.01 -17.64
N SER A 346 -7.10 6.34 -17.50
CA SER A 346 -6.06 7.07 -16.77
C SER A 346 -6.05 6.65 -15.29
N GLY A 347 -4.90 6.77 -14.61
CA GLY A 347 -4.80 6.42 -13.19
C GLY A 347 -5.85 7.11 -12.31
N GLY A 348 -6.12 8.40 -12.56
CA GLY A 348 -7.18 9.13 -11.85
C GLY A 348 -8.59 8.55 -12.07
N ASN A 349 -8.92 8.12 -13.29
CA ASN A 349 -10.22 7.51 -13.58
C ASN A 349 -10.32 6.07 -13.04
N LYS A 350 -9.22 5.30 -13.05
CA LYS A 350 -9.15 4.00 -12.35
C LYS A 350 -9.43 4.18 -10.86
N ARG A 351 -8.83 5.20 -10.26
CA ARG A 351 -9.04 5.52 -8.85
C ARG A 351 -10.48 5.94 -8.53
N LYS A 352 -11.09 6.76 -9.39
CA LYS A 352 -12.52 7.08 -9.30
C LYS A 352 -13.38 5.83 -9.36
N LEU A 353 -13.11 4.91 -10.28
CA LEU A 353 -13.84 3.64 -10.37
C LEU A 353 -13.65 2.78 -9.11
N SER A 354 -12.43 2.66 -8.58
CA SER A 354 -12.13 1.94 -7.33
C SER A 354 -12.92 2.49 -6.14
N VAL A 355 -12.97 3.82 -6.00
CA VAL A 355 -13.78 4.49 -4.96
C VAL A 355 -15.28 4.28 -5.20
N ALA A 356 -15.74 4.32 -6.46
CA ALA A 356 -17.13 4.06 -6.83
C ALA A 356 -17.59 2.67 -6.39
N ILE A 357 -16.74 1.66 -6.63
CA ILE A 357 -16.95 0.26 -6.21
C ILE A 357 -17.02 0.14 -4.69
N ALA A 358 -16.11 0.80 -3.96
CA ALA A 358 -16.13 0.79 -2.51
C ALA A 358 -17.45 1.36 -1.96
N MET A 359 -17.96 2.43 -2.57
CA MET A 359 -19.16 3.15 -2.15
C MET A 359 -20.49 2.59 -2.72
N ILE A 360 -20.45 1.57 -3.58
CA ILE A 360 -21.68 1.00 -4.16
C ILE A 360 -22.50 0.29 -3.08
N GLY A 361 -23.83 0.39 -3.15
CA GLY A 361 -24.74 -0.18 -2.14
C GLY A 361 -24.80 0.60 -0.82
N SER A 362 -24.21 1.81 -0.74
CA SER A 362 -24.21 2.69 0.44
C SER A 362 -23.85 1.98 1.75
N PRO A 363 -22.65 1.37 1.86
CA PRO A 363 -22.24 0.68 3.06
C PRO A 363 -22.11 1.68 4.24
N PRO A 364 -22.50 1.29 5.47
CA PRO A 364 -22.41 2.17 6.63
C PRO A 364 -20.97 2.49 7.04
N ILE A 365 -20.00 1.66 6.68
CA ILE A 365 -18.58 1.87 6.99
C ILE A 365 -17.78 1.80 5.69
N ILE A 366 -16.92 2.79 5.43
CA ILE A 366 -16.07 2.83 4.25
C ILE A 366 -14.61 3.01 4.67
N PHE A 367 -13.75 2.15 4.16
CA PHE A 367 -12.30 2.20 4.32
C PHE A 367 -11.68 2.67 3.01
N LEU A 368 -10.92 3.76 3.05
CA LEU A 368 -10.21 4.32 1.90
C LEU A 368 -8.71 4.33 2.18
N ASP A 369 -7.95 3.47 1.49
CA ASP A 369 -6.50 3.39 1.65
C ASP A 369 -5.78 4.24 0.60
N GLU A 370 -5.38 5.45 0.98
CA GLU A 370 -4.72 6.45 0.13
C GLU A 370 -5.47 6.75 -1.18
N PRO A 371 -6.74 7.20 -1.12
CA PRO A 371 -7.62 7.31 -2.29
C PRO A 371 -7.14 8.35 -3.30
N SER A 372 -6.43 9.41 -2.91
CA SER A 372 -6.00 10.46 -3.85
C SER A 372 -4.55 10.34 -4.36
N THR A 373 -3.81 9.30 -3.97
CA THR A 373 -2.41 9.11 -4.38
C THR A 373 -2.29 8.94 -5.90
N GLY A 374 -1.35 9.66 -6.51
CA GLY A 374 -1.09 9.59 -7.96
C GLY A 374 -2.13 10.28 -8.84
N MET A 375 -3.12 10.98 -8.25
CA MET A 375 -4.10 11.77 -9.00
C MET A 375 -3.62 13.20 -9.27
N ASP A 376 -4.02 13.73 -10.43
CA ASP A 376 -3.88 15.14 -10.74
C ASP A 376 -4.68 16.02 -9.75
N PRO A 377 -4.28 17.28 -9.52
CA PRO A 377 -4.91 18.14 -8.52
C PRO A 377 -6.42 18.35 -8.71
N VAL A 378 -6.90 18.37 -9.97
CA VAL A 378 -8.32 18.59 -10.28
C VAL A 378 -9.13 17.34 -9.91
N SER A 379 -8.69 16.16 -10.36
CA SER A 379 -9.36 14.90 -10.03
C SER A 379 -9.33 14.60 -8.53
N ARG A 380 -8.27 14.99 -7.82
CA ARG A 380 -8.18 14.87 -6.36
C ARG A 380 -9.22 15.71 -5.64
N ARG A 381 -9.35 16.99 -5.99
CA ARG A 381 -10.39 17.86 -5.41
C ARG A 381 -11.79 17.34 -5.69
N PHE A 382 -12.05 16.89 -6.91
CA PHE A 382 -13.31 16.25 -7.25
C PHE A 382 -13.61 15.03 -6.36
N MET A 383 -12.62 14.17 -6.14
CA MET A 383 -12.77 13.02 -5.26
C MET A 383 -13.05 13.45 -3.81
N TRP A 384 -12.39 14.50 -3.34
CA TRP A 384 -12.64 15.04 -2.02
C TRP A 384 -14.06 15.57 -1.88
N ASP A 385 -14.57 16.30 -2.87
CA ASP A 385 -15.95 16.79 -2.86
C ASP A 385 -16.96 15.62 -2.73
N VAL A 386 -16.75 14.53 -3.49
CA VAL A 386 -17.61 13.34 -3.40
C VAL A 386 -17.54 12.66 -2.02
N ILE A 387 -16.34 12.53 -1.45
CA ILE A 387 -16.15 11.91 -0.12
C ILE A 387 -16.77 12.79 0.98
N ALA A 388 -16.59 14.11 0.90
CA ALA A 388 -17.13 15.08 1.84
C ALA A 388 -18.67 15.15 1.77
N ASP A 389 -19.24 15.02 0.58
CA ASP A 389 -20.70 14.95 0.39
C ASP A 389 -21.29 13.73 1.11
N ILE A 390 -20.69 12.55 0.97
CA ILE A 390 -21.20 11.32 1.57
C ILE A 390 -21.03 11.30 3.10
N SER A 391 -19.84 11.69 3.58
CA SER A 391 -19.51 11.63 5.01
C SER A 391 -20.07 12.80 5.80
N THR A 392 -19.68 14.02 5.44
CA THR A 392 -19.92 15.20 6.29
C THR A 392 -21.28 15.82 6.02
N ARG A 393 -21.71 15.88 4.74
CA ARG A 393 -22.98 16.50 4.37
C ARG A 393 -24.17 15.56 4.58
N SER A 394 -24.09 14.33 4.05
CA SER A 394 -25.18 13.36 4.16
C SER A 394 -25.13 12.52 5.43
N LYS A 395 -23.96 12.39 6.09
CA LYS A 395 -23.74 11.53 7.27
C LYS A 395 -24.26 10.09 7.10
N GLU A 396 -24.21 9.61 5.86
CA GLU A 396 -24.74 8.28 5.49
C GLU A 396 -23.79 7.16 5.91
N SER A 397 -22.47 7.44 5.91
CA SER A 397 -21.43 6.45 6.16
C SER A 397 -20.32 7.01 7.05
N THR A 398 -19.79 6.18 7.94
CA THR A 398 -18.52 6.44 8.65
C THR A 398 -17.36 6.11 7.72
N ILE A 399 -16.44 7.05 7.53
CA ILE A 399 -15.29 6.87 6.64
C ILE A 399 -14.01 6.85 7.47
N LEU A 400 -13.21 5.81 7.29
CA LEU A 400 -11.84 5.75 7.78
C LEU A 400 -10.89 5.87 6.57
N LEU A 401 -10.09 6.93 6.58
CA LEU A 401 -9.20 7.33 5.51
C LEU A 401 -7.76 7.20 5.97
N THR A 402 -6.92 6.45 5.27
CA THR A 402 -5.46 6.53 5.46
C THR A 402 -4.85 7.40 4.38
N THR A 403 -3.97 8.31 4.79
CA THR A 403 -3.28 9.21 3.86
C THR A 403 -1.92 9.63 4.39
N HIS A 404 -1.08 10.09 3.48
CA HIS A 404 0.15 10.83 3.79
C HIS A 404 0.02 12.31 3.42
N SER A 405 -1.13 12.74 2.86
CA SER A 405 -1.40 14.12 2.49
C SER A 405 -2.13 14.85 3.63
N MET A 406 -1.51 15.91 4.14
CA MET A 406 -2.12 16.74 5.18
C MET A 406 -3.28 17.56 4.62
N GLU A 407 -3.17 18.03 3.38
CA GLU A 407 -4.25 18.75 2.70
C GLU A 407 -5.52 17.90 2.61
N GLU A 408 -5.37 16.59 2.34
CA GLU A 408 -6.50 15.66 2.28
C GLU A 408 -7.18 15.49 3.65
N CYS A 409 -6.39 15.32 4.72
CA CYS A 409 -6.91 15.30 6.08
C CYS A 409 -7.62 16.62 6.43
N GLU A 410 -7.04 17.77 6.08
CA GLU A 410 -7.61 19.09 6.36
C GLU A 410 -8.93 19.34 5.61
N ALA A 411 -9.05 18.83 4.38
CA ALA A 411 -10.25 18.98 3.58
C ALA A 411 -11.40 18.04 3.99
N LEU A 412 -11.08 16.80 4.39
CA LEU A 412 -12.08 15.74 4.55
C LEU A 412 -12.37 15.35 5.99
N CYS A 413 -11.36 15.36 6.86
CA CYS A 413 -11.45 14.68 8.16
C CYS A 413 -11.90 15.63 9.27
N SER A 414 -12.90 15.22 10.05
CA SER A 414 -13.31 15.94 11.26
C SER A 414 -12.31 15.71 12.41
N ARG A 415 -11.70 14.54 12.43
CA ARG A 415 -10.72 14.11 13.43
C ARG A 415 -9.58 13.36 12.75
N VAL A 416 -8.36 13.63 13.21
CA VAL A 416 -7.13 13.08 12.65
C VAL A 416 -6.35 12.38 13.77
N GLY A 417 -5.82 11.21 13.44
CA GLY A 417 -4.85 10.49 14.26
C GLY A 417 -3.50 10.42 13.55
N ILE A 418 -2.43 10.88 14.19
CA ILE A 418 -1.07 10.78 13.64
C ILE A 418 -0.43 9.49 14.14
N MET A 419 -0.02 8.63 13.21
CA MET A 419 0.66 7.37 13.48
C MET A 419 2.17 7.50 13.28
N VAL A 420 2.95 7.04 14.26
CA VAL A 420 4.41 6.97 14.20
C VAL A 420 4.85 5.58 14.70
N GLY A 421 5.65 4.87 13.89
CA GLY A 421 6.24 3.60 14.31
C GLY A 421 5.26 2.51 14.77
N GLY A 422 4.04 2.48 14.21
CA GLY A 422 3.00 1.50 14.56
C GLY A 422 2.11 1.89 15.74
N ALA A 423 2.37 3.03 16.40
CA ALA A 423 1.55 3.55 17.51
C ALA A 423 0.81 4.82 17.09
N LEU A 424 -0.31 5.10 17.75
CA LEU A 424 -1.01 6.38 17.64
C LEU A 424 -0.32 7.40 18.55
N SER A 425 0.31 8.42 17.97
CA SER A 425 1.08 9.42 18.72
C SER A 425 0.22 10.56 19.22
N CYS A 426 -0.73 11.02 18.42
CA CYS A 426 -1.70 12.02 18.84
C CYS A 426 -3.04 11.85 18.11
N LEU A 427 -4.09 12.40 18.71
CA LEU A 427 -5.48 12.22 18.28
C LEU A 427 -6.26 13.50 18.56
N GLY A 428 -7.00 14.01 17.58
CA GLY A 428 -7.87 15.17 17.81
C GLY A 428 -8.39 15.81 16.54
N SER A 429 -9.19 16.87 16.68
CA SER A 429 -9.54 17.71 15.53
C SER A 429 -8.31 18.49 15.06
N ILE A 430 -8.28 18.90 13.80
CA ILE A 430 -7.16 19.66 13.23
C ILE A 430 -6.88 20.93 14.06
N GLN A 431 -7.94 21.61 14.50
CA GLN A 431 -7.81 22.81 15.34
C GLN A 431 -7.26 22.47 16.73
N HIS A 432 -7.67 21.35 17.32
CA HIS A 432 -7.15 20.90 18.62
C HIS A 432 -5.65 20.57 18.51
N LEU A 433 -5.25 19.82 17.47
CA LEU A 433 -3.85 19.50 17.23
C LEU A 433 -3.02 20.77 16.99
N LYS A 434 -3.53 21.73 16.21
CA LYS A 434 -2.90 23.05 16.02
C LYS A 434 -2.80 23.85 17.31
N ASN A 435 -3.78 23.77 18.21
CA ASN A 435 -3.73 24.49 19.47
C ASN A 435 -2.81 23.83 20.50
N ARG A 436 -2.71 22.50 20.50
CA ARG A 436 -1.94 21.71 21.46
C ARG A 436 -0.47 21.58 21.07
N PHE A 437 -0.21 21.29 19.80
CA PHE A 437 1.14 21.06 19.26
C PHE A 437 1.63 22.20 18.38
N GLY A 438 0.77 23.15 18.02
CA GLY A 438 1.18 24.38 17.35
C GLY A 438 1.87 25.30 18.35
N ASP A 439 3.18 25.21 18.35
CA ASP A 439 4.04 26.00 19.21
C ASP A 439 4.54 27.21 18.42
N GLY A 440 3.73 28.26 18.38
CA GLY A 440 4.13 29.56 17.83
C GLY A 440 3.77 29.84 16.36
N LEU A 441 4.45 30.83 15.79
CA LEU A 441 4.27 31.29 14.41
C LEU A 441 5.51 30.98 13.58
N MET A 442 5.30 30.65 12.31
CA MET A 442 6.35 30.46 11.34
C MET A 442 6.51 31.70 10.49
N MET A 443 7.71 32.25 10.47
CA MET A 443 8.06 33.43 9.71
C MET A 443 9.08 33.07 8.64
N HIS A 444 8.72 33.32 7.39
CA HIS A 444 9.61 33.25 6.24
C HIS A 444 10.00 34.68 5.87
N VAL A 445 11.29 34.94 5.73
CA VAL A 445 11.82 36.28 5.41
C VAL A 445 12.79 36.16 4.26
N ARG A 446 12.66 37.06 3.30
CA ARG A 446 13.63 37.27 2.23
C ARG A 446 14.25 38.65 2.38
N VAL A 447 15.55 38.68 2.64
CA VAL A 447 16.35 39.90 2.69
C VAL A 447 16.66 40.36 1.26
N ALA A 448 16.71 41.67 1.03
CA ALA A 448 17.04 42.22 -0.28
C ALA A 448 18.49 41.87 -0.66
N PRO A 449 18.75 41.50 -1.93
CA PRO A 449 20.10 41.21 -2.39
C PRO A 449 20.99 42.44 -2.26
N VAL A 450 22.28 42.21 -2.03
CA VAL A 450 23.29 43.27 -1.99
C VAL A 450 23.49 43.80 -3.41
N LEU A 451 23.39 45.12 -3.60
CA LEU A 451 23.61 45.75 -4.90
C LEU A 451 25.10 45.98 -5.11
N SER A 452 25.59 45.93 -6.35
CA SER A 452 27.00 46.20 -6.67
C SER A 452 27.46 47.57 -6.16
N ALA A 453 26.58 48.58 -6.20
CA ALA A 453 26.88 49.91 -5.66
C ALA A 453 27.18 49.89 -4.14
N ASP A 454 26.54 49.00 -3.37
CA ASP A 454 26.79 48.85 -1.93
C ASP A 454 28.16 48.19 -1.69
N VAL A 455 28.53 47.23 -2.54
CA VAL A 455 29.83 46.55 -2.52
C VAL A 455 30.95 47.53 -2.88
N ASP A 456 30.78 48.28 -3.96
CA ASP A 456 31.74 49.30 -4.41
C ASP A 456 31.98 50.36 -3.31
N ARG A 457 30.90 50.76 -2.63
CA ARG A 457 30.98 51.68 -1.49
C ARG A 457 31.80 51.08 -0.35
N MET A 458 31.52 49.85 0.08
CA MET A 458 32.28 49.16 1.12
C MET A 458 33.76 49.02 0.77
N MET A 459 34.07 48.69 -0.49
CA MET A 459 35.44 48.58 -0.99
C MET A 459 36.17 49.94 -1.00
N SER A 460 35.46 51.04 -1.27
CA SER A 460 36.04 52.39 -1.26
C SER A 460 36.25 52.97 0.15
N GLU A 461 35.38 52.63 1.11
CA GLU A 461 35.41 53.17 2.47
C GLU A 461 36.37 52.41 3.39
N SER A 462 36.62 51.13 3.12
CA SER A 462 37.45 50.28 3.98
C SER A 462 38.92 50.29 3.53
N SER A 463 39.81 50.86 4.35
CA SER A 463 41.27 50.84 4.11
C SER A 463 41.85 49.42 4.01
N SER A 464 41.16 48.44 4.59
CA SER A 464 41.49 47.01 4.53
C SER A 464 41.42 46.39 3.14
N PHE A 465 40.84 47.04 2.13
CA PHE A 465 40.76 46.51 0.75
C PHE A 465 41.54 47.33 -0.28
N ALA A 466 42.23 48.39 0.13
CA ALA A 466 42.92 49.30 -0.77
C ALA A 466 43.97 48.56 -1.64
N GLY A 467 43.71 48.50 -2.96
CA GLY A 467 44.62 47.88 -3.93
C GLY A 467 44.54 46.34 -4.03
N MET A 468 43.60 45.69 -3.36
CA MET A 468 43.45 44.22 -3.41
C MET A 468 42.29 43.78 -4.32
N SER A 469 42.57 42.85 -5.24
CA SER A 469 41.56 42.21 -6.09
C SER A 469 41.15 40.83 -5.58
N THR A 470 42.03 40.15 -4.84
CA THR A 470 41.81 38.81 -4.27
C THR A 470 42.29 38.71 -2.81
N LEU A 471 41.64 37.82 -2.04
CA LEU A 471 41.92 37.48 -0.65
C LEU A 471 42.40 36.03 -0.57
N THR A 472 43.54 35.80 0.06
CA THR A 472 44.07 34.46 0.35
C THR A 472 43.67 33.99 1.75
N LYS A 473 43.78 32.69 2.02
CA LYS A 473 43.39 32.07 3.30
C LYS A 473 44.09 32.70 4.52
N GLU A 474 45.38 33.03 4.39
CA GLU A 474 46.20 33.62 5.45
C GLU A 474 45.74 35.04 5.82
N ARG A 475 45.29 35.82 4.82
CA ARG A 475 44.84 37.21 5.01
C ARG A 475 43.36 37.33 5.37
N LEU A 476 42.58 36.26 5.20
CA LEU A 476 41.15 36.23 5.48
C LEU A 476 40.84 36.57 6.94
N ALA A 477 41.55 35.95 7.89
CA ALA A 477 41.36 36.16 9.32
C ALA A 477 41.72 37.60 9.73
N GLU A 478 42.82 38.13 9.21
CA GLU A 478 43.25 39.51 9.47
C GLU A 478 42.27 40.54 8.89
N THR A 479 41.72 40.27 7.71
CA THR A 479 40.74 41.13 7.05
C THR A 479 39.42 41.15 7.83
N CYS A 480 38.94 39.98 8.27
CA CYS A 480 37.74 39.89 9.13
C CYS A 480 37.93 40.61 10.47
N ALA A 481 39.13 40.51 11.07
CA ALA A 481 39.48 41.24 12.28
C ALA A 481 39.54 42.76 12.05
N GLY A 482 40.11 43.20 10.93
CA GLY A 482 40.17 44.61 10.54
C GLY A 482 38.79 45.25 10.31
N LEU A 483 37.81 44.47 9.89
CA LEU A 483 36.41 44.90 9.72
C LEU A 483 35.57 44.78 11.02
N GLY A 484 36.17 44.37 12.13
CA GLY A 484 35.54 44.36 13.45
C GLY A 484 34.71 43.12 13.81
N LYS A 485 34.67 42.08 12.96
CA LYS A 485 33.98 40.80 13.24
C LYS A 485 34.88 39.59 12.95
N PRO A 486 35.79 39.21 13.87
CA PRO A 486 36.77 38.14 13.64
C PRO A 486 36.14 36.74 13.47
N HIS A 487 35.01 36.47 14.13
CA HIS A 487 34.29 35.18 14.07
C HIS A 487 33.80 34.83 12.65
N ARG A 488 33.64 35.82 11.75
CA ARG A 488 33.20 35.58 10.38
C ARG A 488 34.18 34.77 9.54
N ALA A 489 35.47 34.78 9.90
CA ALA A 489 36.44 33.93 9.25
C ALA A 489 36.13 32.43 9.45
N GLU A 490 35.56 32.05 10.60
CA GLU A 490 35.21 30.66 10.93
C GLU A 490 33.92 30.20 10.22
N GLN A 491 33.06 31.15 9.81
CA GLN A 491 31.84 30.88 9.05
C GLN A 491 32.10 30.52 7.58
N ILE A 492 33.32 30.72 7.07
CA ILE A 492 33.71 30.38 5.69
C ILE A 492 34.19 28.93 5.65
N HIS A 493 33.24 27.99 5.72
CA HIS A 493 33.49 26.55 5.59
C HIS A 493 32.35 25.86 4.80
N MET A 494 32.56 24.61 4.39
CA MET A 494 31.67 23.87 3.48
C MET A 494 30.26 23.60 4.05
N ASP A 495 30.10 23.58 5.36
CA ASP A 495 28.84 23.24 6.04
C ASP A 495 28.00 24.47 6.42
N HIS A 496 28.52 25.69 6.25
CA HIS A 496 27.81 26.93 6.57
C HIS A 496 26.80 27.32 5.47
N ALA A 497 25.64 27.84 5.87
CA ALA A 497 24.51 28.14 4.99
C ALA A 497 24.82 29.06 3.78
N THR A 498 25.73 30.03 3.95
CA THR A 498 26.12 31.00 2.91
C THR A 498 27.63 31.02 2.64
N GLY A 499 28.42 30.55 3.62
CA GLY A 499 29.89 30.59 3.60
C GLY A 499 30.50 29.54 2.68
N TYR A 500 29.73 28.49 2.34
CA TYR A 500 30.17 27.42 1.46
C TYR A 500 30.63 27.93 0.08
N VAL A 501 29.99 28.98 -0.46
CA VAL A 501 30.33 29.55 -1.78
C VAL A 501 31.76 30.12 -1.78
N LEU A 502 32.10 30.86 -0.73
CA LEU A 502 33.43 31.44 -0.57
C LEU A 502 34.46 30.35 -0.25
N ALA A 503 34.09 29.38 0.58
CA ALA A 503 34.95 28.24 0.90
C ALA A 503 35.23 27.36 -0.34
N GLU A 504 34.29 27.25 -1.28
CA GLU A 504 34.50 26.49 -2.53
C GLU A 504 35.48 27.23 -3.44
N SER A 505 35.34 28.56 -3.57
CA SER A 505 36.30 29.38 -4.31
C SER A 505 37.70 29.29 -3.71
N LEU A 506 37.79 29.31 -2.37
CA LEU A 506 39.06 29.17 -1.66
C LEU A 506 39.68 27.78 -1.88
N ALA A 507 38.88 26.72 -1.86
CA ALA A 507 39.36 25.35 -2.10
C ALA A 507 39.82 25.12 -3.56
N ARG A 508 39.18 25.78 -4.53
CA ARG A 508 39.46 25.60 -5.96
C ARG A 508 40.58 26.49 -6.48
N ASN A 509 40.59 27.76 -6.07
CA ASN A 509 41.45 28.80 -6.65
C ASN A 509 42.49 29.36 -5.65
N ASP A 510 42.57 28.80 -4.44
CA ASP A 510 43.40 29.28 -3.31
C ASP A 510 43.19 30.77 -2.95
N SER A 511 42.11 31.36 -3.47
CA SER A 511 41.80 32.77 -3.35
C SER A 511 40.31 33.05 -3.57
N ILE A 512 39.84 34.13 -2.96
CA ILE A 512 38.47 34.65 -3.05
C ILE A 512 38.54 36.05 -3.68
N ARG A 513 37.65 36.39 -4.63
CA ARG A 513 37.56 37.75 -5.15
C ARG A 513 37.03 38.69 -4.06
N VAL A 514 37.68 39.85 -3.87
CA VAL A 514 37.28 40.81 -2.82
C VAL A 514 35.82 41.23 -2.98
N HIS A 515 35.36 41.40 -4.22
CA HIS A 515 33.96 41.72 -4.51
C HIS A 515 32.97 40.66 -3.97
N ASP A 516 33.27 39.36 -4.16
CA ASP A 516 32.41 38.27 -3.68
C ASP A 516 32.42 38.19 -2.15
N PHE A 517 33.58 38.42 -1.53
CA PHE A 517 33.72 38.50 -0.07
C PHE A 517 32.93 39.67 0.52
N CYS A 518 33.03 40.87 -0.06
CA CYS A 518 32.27 42.05 0.38
C CYS A 518 30.76 41.86 0.18
N ALA A 519 30.32 41.26 -0.93
CA ALA A 519 28.92 40.93 -1.15
C ALA A 519 28.38 39.96 -0.09
N TRP A 520 29.13 38.90 0.22
CA TRP A 520 28.80 37.97 1.30
C TRP A 520 28.79 38.66 2.66
N TRP A 521 29.79 39.48 2.97
CA TRP A 521 29.90 40.21 4.24
C TRP A 521 28.70 41.13 4.49
N LEU A 522 28.30 41.90 3.48
CA LEU A 522 27.12 42.78 3.56
C LEU A 522 25.83 41.97 3.70
N SER A 523 25.74 40.80 3.07
CA SER A 523 24.60 39.90 3.22
C SER A 523 24.50 39.36 4.65
N GLU A 524 25.63 38.98 5.26
CA GLU A 524 25.68 38.55 6.66
C GLU A 524 25.34 39.71 7.61
N ASP A 525 25.78 40.94 7.34
CA ASP A 525 25.44 42.10 8.17
C ASP A 525 23.93 42.37 8.16
N ARG A 526 23.28 42.28 7.00
CA ARG A 526 21.83 42.43 6.90
C ARG A 526 21.10 41.33 7.66
N PHE A 527 21.57 40.08 7.58
CA PHE A 527 21.00 38.97 8.33
C PHE A 527 21.17 39.14 9.85
N ASP A 528 22.38 39.47 10.32
CA ASP A 528 22.67 39.68 11.75
C ASP A 528 21.78 40.80 12.32
N ALA A 529 21.63 41.91 11.60
CA ALA A 529 20.77 43.02 12.00
C ALA A 529 19.30 42.59 12.11
N MET A 530 18.80 41.83 11.13
CA MET A 530 17.44 41.30 11.13
C MET A 530 17.23 40.28 12.28
N ALA A 531 18.15 39.34 12.48
CA ALA A 531 18.06 38.33 13.52
C ALA A 531 18.12 38.97 14.92
N ALA A 532 19.01 39.94 15.13
CA ALA A 532 19.10 40.71 16.36
C ALA A 532 17.82 41.51 16.63
N TYR A 533 17.23 42.14 15.61
CA TYR A 533 15.95 42.86 15.76
C TYR A 533 14.81 41.93 16.16
N LEU A 534 14.72 40.74 15.56
CA LEU A 534 13.73 39.73 15.94
C LEU A 534 13.94 39.26 17.38
N GLY A 535 15.19 38.96 17.76
CA GLY A 535 15.55 38.56 19.14
C GLY A 535 15.24 39.64 20.18
N GLN A 536 15.47 40.92 19.86
CA GLN A 536 15.12 42.03 20.76
C GLN A 536 13.60 42.24 20.86
N SER A 537 12.87 42.04 19.76
CA SER A 537 11.43 42.31 19.70
C SER A 537 10.57 41.23 20.36
N PHE A 538 10.98 39.97 20.26
CA PHE A 538 10.22 38.83 20.77
C PHE A 538 10.90 38.12 21.96
N GLY A 539 12.16 38.42 22.24
CA GLY A 539 13.04 37.73 23.19
C GLY A 539 13.89 36.66 22.49
N GLU A 540 15.18 36.58 22.80
CA GLU A 540 16.09 35.57 22.23
C GLU A 540 15.62 34.11 22.38
N PRO A 541 15.09 33.63 23.53
CA PRO A 541 14.63 32.24 23.62
C PRO A 541 13.37 31.95 22.79
N ASN A 542 12.71 33.00 22.31
CA ASN A 542 11.44 32.96 21.61
C ASN A 542 11.60 33.02 20.09
N VAL A 543 12.83 33.21 19.57
CA VAL A 543 13.10 33.27 18.13
C VAL A 543 14.09 32.18 17.76
N LEU A 544 13.60 31.12 17.13
CA LEU A 544 14.40 29.98 16.71
C LEU A 544 14.61 30.05 15.19
N LEU A 545 15.86 30.16 14.74
CA LEU A 545 16.19 29.98 13.33
C LEU A 545 16.11 28.48 13.00
N LEU A 546 15.16 28.10 12.14
CA LEU A 546 15.00 26.70 11.72
C LEU A 546 15.87 26.36 10.51
N GLU A 547 15.92 27.28 9.55
CA GLU A 547 16.57 27.06 8.26
C GLU A 547 17.01 28.39 7.66
N ARG A 548 18.20 28.39 7.05
CA ARG A 548 18.72 29.52 6.30
C ARG A 548 19.32 29.01 5.00
N GLN A 549 18.89 29.61 3.89
CA GLN A 549 19.45 29.34 2.57
C GLN A 549 19.58 30.66 1.81
N ASN A 550 20.80 31.10 1.57
CA ASN A 550 21.10 32.36 0.89
C ASN A 550 20.36 33.58 1.51
N ASP A 551 19.47 34.21 0.75
CA ASP A 551 18.68 35.39 1.11
C ASP A 551 17.38 35.05 1.87
N VAL A 552 17.02 33.76 1.94
CA VAL A 552 15.79 33.30 2.58
C VAL A 552 16.10 32.67 3.93
N SER A 553 15.39 33.11 4.95
CA SER A 553 15.50 32.62 6.32
C SER A 553 14.13 32.22 6.85
N ARG A 554 14.09 31.11 7.59
CA ARG A 554 12.90 30.58 8.24
C ARG A 554 13.08 30.60 9.75
N PHE A 555 12.23 31.37 10.42
CA PHE A 555 12.19 31.48 11.87
C PHE A 555 10.91 30.85 12.43
N LYS A 556 11.02 30.25 13.60
CA LYS A 556 9.91 29.85 14.46
C LYS A 556 9.87 30.80 15.65
N LEU A 557 8.76 31.52 15.78
CA LEU A 557 8.52 32.49 16.85
C LEU A 557 7.65 31.83 17.92
N VAL A 558 8.19 31.60 19.12
CA VAL A 558 7.56 30.92 20.26
C VAL A 558 7.31 31.92 21.38
N GLY A 559 6.21 31.82 22.15
CA GLY A 559 5.92 32.80 23.21
C GLY A 559 4.44 32.88 23.61
N ALA A 560 4.12 33.82 24.50
CA ALA A 560 2.77 33.96 25.06
C ALA A 560 1.73 34.41 24.00
N LYS A 561 0.50 33.86 24.08
CA LYS A 561 -0.58 34.08 23.10
C LYS A 561 -0.90 35.56 22.80
N HIS A 562 -0.64 36.48 23.73
CA HIS A 562 -0.88 37.91 23.54
C HIS A 562 0.24 38.63 22.76
N SER A 563 1.51 38.23 22.91
CA SER A 563 2.62 38.84 22.17
C SER A 563 2.72 38.31 20.74
N LEU A 564 2.32 37.05 20.52
CA LEU A 564 2.33 36.37 19.23
C LEU A 564 1.01 36.44 18.44
N ALA A 565 0.16 37.43 18.72
CA ALA A 565 -0.94 37.70 17.82
C ALA A 565 -0.41 38.05 16.42
N LEU A 566 -0.98 37.44 15.38
CA LEU A 566 -0.56 37.65 13.99
C LEU A 566 -0.44 39.16 13.67
N SER A 567 -1.45 39.93 14.09
CA SER A 567 -1.51 41.39 13.91
C SER A 567 -0.30 42.12 14.49
N ASN A 568 0.19 41.70 15.65
CA ASN A 568 1.30 42.34 16.33
C ASN A 568 2.60 42.06 15.57
N VAL A 569 2.82 40.80 15.18
CA VAL A 569 3.98 40.37 14.40
C VAL A 569 4.04 41.10 13.06
N PHE A 570 2.93 41.15 12.33
CA PHE A 570 2.83 41.91 11.08
C PHE A 570 3.14 43.40 11.29
N SER A 571 2.55 44.03 12.31
CA SER A 571 2.77 45.45 12.58
C SER A 571 4.22 45.79 12.90
N LEU A 572 4.92 44.90 13.59
CA LEU A 572 6.29 45.10 14.05
C LEU A 572 7.28 44.96 12.89
N ILE A 573 7.11 43.93 12.06
CA ILE A 573 7.95 43.70 10.88
C ILE A 573 7.72 44.79 9.83
N GLU A 574 6.46 45.19 9.59
CA GLU A 574 6.16 46.21 8.58
C GLU A 574 6.78 47.56 8.92
N ARG A 575 6.89 47.91 10.22
CA ARG A 575 7.57 49.12 10.68
C ARG A 575 9.07 49.10 10.39
N ALA A 576 9.72 47.95 10.57
CA ALA A 576 11.17 47.79 10.40
C ALA A 576 11.59 47.30 9.01
N LYS A 577 10.63 47.04 8.11
CA LYS A 577 10.87 46.43 6.79
C LYS A 577 11.89 47.19 5.96
N ARG A 578 11.80 48.53 5.94
CA ARG A 578 12.71 49.40 5.18
C ARG A 578 14.10 49.43 5.82
N ASP A 579 14.15 49.54 7.14
CA ASP A 579 15.40 49.70 7.90
C ASP A 579 16.23 48.41 7.91
N LEU A 580 15.58 47.24 7.86
CA LEU A 580 16.21 45.91 7.87
C LEU A 580 16.40 45.31 6.46
N ASN A 581 16.17 46.08 5.40
CA ASN A 581 16.27 45.61 4.02
C ASN A 581 15.44 44.34 3.73
N ILE A 582 14.27 44.18 4.35
CA ILE A 582 13.40 43.02 4.10
C ILE A 582 12.61 43.26 2.81
N LYS A 583 12.82 42.41 1.81
CA LYS A 583 12.10 42.49 0.53
C LYS A 583 10.69 41.92 0.67
N GLU A 584 10.60 40.68 1.14
CA GLU A 584 9.37 39.91 1.29
C GLU A 584 9.38 39.19 2.64
N TYR A 585 8.21 39.04 3.26
CA TYR A 585 8.05 38.19 4.43
C TYR A 585 6.66 37.55 4.42
N THR A 586 6.52 36.43 5.12
CA THR A 586 5.27 35.72 5.31
C THR A 586 5.24 35.18 6.73
N VAL A 587 4.15 35.40 7.44
CA VAL A 587 3.92 34.86 8.78
C VAL A 587 2.70 33.96 8.72
N SER A 588 2.85 32.71 9.12
CA SER A 588 1.78 31.72 9.17
C SER A 588 1.74 31.02 10.52
N GLN A 589 0.57 30.50 10.89
CA GLN A 589 0.46 29.60 12.03
C GLN A 589 1.10 28.25 11.70
N THR A 590 1.46 27.49 12.74
CA THR A 590 1.94 26.12 12.56
C THR A 590 0.92 25.31 11.77
N THR A 591 1.34 24.76 10.63
CA THR A 591 0.47 23.94 9.78
C THR A 591 0.39 22.53 10.34
N LEU A 592 -0.65 21.77 9.96
CA LEU A 592 -0.73 20.35 10.31
C LEU A 592 0.47 19.57 9.77
N GLU A 593 0.98 19.96 8.60
CA GLU A 593 2.21 19.44 8.00
C GLU A 593 3.43 19.61 8.91
N GLN A 594 3.59 20.76 9.56
CA GLN A 594 4.72 20.97 10.47
C GLN A 594 4.60 20.14 11.74
N ILE A 595 3.39 20.05 12.31
CA ILE A 595 3.12 19.19 13.46
C ILE A 595 3.46 17.74 13.09
N PHE A 596 2.98 17.29 11.94
CA PHE A 596 3.29 15.98 11.41
C PHE A 596 4.79 15.76 11.21
N ASN A 597 5.50 16.70 10.59
CA ASN A 597 6.93 16.58 10.34
C ASN A 597 7.74 16.49 11.64
N ASN A 598 7.31 17.18 12.70
CA ASN A 598 7.93 17.07 14.02
C ASN A 598 7.76 15.65 14.59
N PHE A 599 6.56 15.07 14.51
CA PHE A 599 6.31 13.69 14.93
C PHE A 599 7.02 12.65 14.04
N ALA A 600 7.06 12.89 12.73
CA ALA A 600 7.74 12.03 11.77
C ALA A 600 9.26 12.03 11.96
N ALA A 601 9.86 13.17 12.35
CA ALA A 601 11.29 13.28 12.64
C ALA A 601 11.74 12.42 13.84
N GLN A 602 10.82 12.10 14.76
CA GLN A 602 11.07 11.16 15.86
C GLN A 602 11.14 9.70 15.38
N GLN A 603 10.66 9.41 14.16
CA GLN A 603 10.74 8.07 13.59
C GLN A 603 12.17 7.76 13.17
N THR A 604 12.81 6.85 13.90
CA THR A 604 14.24 6.53 13.81
C THR A 604 14.65 5.83 12.51
N GLN A 605 13.71 5.48 11.61
CA GLN A 605 13.96 4.57 10.49
C GLN A 605 14.31 5.24 9.15
N GLU A 606 14.16 6.56 8.96
CA GLU A 606 14.50 7.22 7.68
C GLU A 606 15.12 8.63 7.88
N LYS A 607 16.32 8.71 8.45
CA LYS A 607 17.12 9.96 8.38
C LYS A 607 17.98 9.96 7.11
N GLY A 608 17.43 10.49 6.02
CA GLY A 608 18.22 10.90 4.85
C GLY A 608 18.94 12.23 5.12
N VAL A 609 20.24 12.29 4.83
CA VAL A 609 21.07 13.50 5.02
C VAL A 609 20.95 14.40 3.79
N ALA A 610 20.25 15.53 3.91
CA ALA A 610 20.30 16.60 2.91
C ALA A 610 21.57 17.44 3.13
N ARG A 611 22.39 17.63 2.09
CA ARG A 611 23.62 18.44 2.13
C ARG A 611 23.30 19.94 2.02
N GLY A 612 24.05 20.78 2.72
CA GLY A 612 23.92 22.25 2.64
C GLY A 612 22.82 22.87 3.51
N VAL A 613 22.33 22.13 4.52
CA VAL A 613 21.34 22.63 5.48
C VAL A 613 21.98 22.64 6.87
N GLU A 614 22.18 23.84 7.42
CA GLU A 614 22.61 24.00 8.80
C GLU A 614 21.38 23.82 9.71
N LYS A 615 21.18 22.61 10.22
CA LYS A 615 20.29 22.36 11.36
C LYS A 615 21.12 22.51 12.63
N LEU A 616 20.93 23.60 13.37
CA LEU A 616 21.52 23.73 14.70
C LEU A 616 20.99 22.61 15.61
N ALA A 617 21.91 21.76 16.06
CA ALA A 617 21.64 20.70 17.04
C ALA A 617 21.27 21.35 18.38
N GLY A 618 19.98 21.33 18.72
CA GLY A 618 19.49 21.86 19.99
C GLY A 618 17.99 21.63 20.26
N ILE A 619 17.26 20.98 19.34
CA ILE A 619 15.82 20.74 19.50
C ILE A 619 15.54 19.47 20.33
N ASP A 620 16.54 18.59 20.53
CA ASP A 620 16.32 17.30 21.22
C ASP A 620 16.39 17.38 22.77
N ASP A 621 17.00 18.41 23.38
CA ASP A 621 17.27 18.39 24.84
C ASP A 621 16.36 19.27 25.72
N ASN A 622 15.59 20.21 25.15
CA ASN A 622 14.83 21.17 25.97
C ASN A 622 13.45 20.69 26.47
N TYR A 623 12.98 19.49 26.08
CA TYR A 623 11.73 18.94 26.60
C TYR A 623 11.88 18.24 27.97
N HIS A 624 13.11 17.95 28.42
CA HIS A 624 13.36 17.31 29.70
C HIS A 624 13.48 18.28 30.90
N ALA A 625 13.57 19.59 30.68
CA ALA A 625 13.95 20.53 31.74
C ALA A 625 12.85 21.52 32.21
N MET A 626 11.60 21.41 31.77
CA MET A 626 10.52 22.32 32.19
C MET A 626 9.32 21.65 32.89
N HIS A 627 9.54 20.47 33.47
CA HIS A 627 8.62 19.88 34.45
C HIS A 627 9.38 19.37 35.68
N THR A 628 9.93 20.32 36.42
CA THR A 628 10.15 20.23 37.87
C THR A 628 9.68 21.51 38.52
#